data_AF-A0A7V9BMF1-F1
#
_entry.id   AF-A0A7V9BMF1-F1
#
_cell.length_a   1.000
_cell.length_b   1.000
_cell.length_c   1.000
_cell.angle_alpha   90.00
_cell.angle_beta   90.00
_cell.angle_gamma   90.00
#
_symmetry.space_group_name_H-M   'P 1'
#
loop_
_entity.id
_entity.type
_entity.pdbx_description
1 polymer ?
#
loop_
_entity_poly.entity_id
_entity_poly.type
_entity_poly.pdbx_seq_one_letter_code
_entity_poly.pdbx_strand_id
1 'polypeptide(L)' 'WAGPWPLEQRWWDTAAAPCSRLQVITDDGAALLLSCRNTRWTVVGIYD' A
#
# COMPACT_ATOMS: atom_id res chain seq x y z
N TRP A 1 9.42 7.83 -12.13
CA TRP A 1 8.16 8.49 -12.53
C TRP A 1 7.06 7.77 -11.77
N ALA A 2 6.46 8.38 -10.75
CA ALA A 2 5.45 7.71 -9.93
C ALA A 2 4.16 7.65 -10.76
N GLY A 3 3.84 6.48 -11.30
CA GLY A 3 2.60 6.23 -12.06
C GLY A 3 1.35 6.65 -11.27
N PRO A 4 0.18 6.69 -11.91
CA PRO A 4 -1.04 7.20 -11.29
C PRO A 4 -1.29 6.43 -9.98
N TRP A 5 -1.02 7.09 -8.86
CA TRP A 5 -1.28 6.55 -7.55
C TRP A 5 -2.74 6.12 -7.54
N PRO A 6 -3.08 4.91 -7.06
CA PRO A 6 -4.42 4.69 -6.57
C PRO A 6 -4.56 5.66 -5.40
N LEU A 7 -5.03 6.87 -5.68
CA LEU A 7 -5.42 7.84 -4.67
C LEU A 7 -6.52 7.12 -3.91
N GLU A 8 -6.17 6.55 -2.77
CA GLU A 8 -7.14 5.93 -1.90
C GLU A 8 -7.91 7.08 -1.27
N GLN A 9 -8.95 7.53 -1.99
CA GLN A 9 -9.73 8.75 -1.78
C GLN A 9 -10.57 8.72 -0.49
N ARG A 10 -10.12 8.02 0.57
CA ARG A 10 -10.93 7.71 1.73
C ARG A 10 -10.15 7.69 3.04
N TRP A 11 -9.00 8.37 3.11
CA TRP A 11 -8.33 8.58 4.41
C TRP A 11 -9.20 9.37 5.41
N TRP A 12 -10.19 10.11 4.91
CA TRP A 12 -11.23 10.80 5.69
C TRP A 12 -12.53 9.98 5.88
N ASP A 13 -12.63 8.77 5.33
CA ASP A 13 -13.82 7.92 5.48
C ASP A 13 -13.77 7.27 6.86
N THR A 14 -14.69 7.67 7.74
CA THR A 14 -14.78 7.18 9.11
C THR A 14 -15.16 5.69 9.20
N ALA A 15 -15.66 5.08 8.12
CA ALA A 15 -15.92 3.65 8.03
C ALA A 15 -14.68 2.85 7.58
N ALA A 16 -13.64 3.51 7.05
CA ALA A 16 -12.39 2.84 6.69
C ALA A 16 -11.53 2.63 7.95
N ALA A 17 -11.19 1.37 8.24
CA ALA A 17 -10.28 1.08 9.33
C ALA A 17 -8.88 1.67 9.04
N PRO A 18 -8.26 2.38 10.01
CA PRO A 18 -6.92 2.92 9.84
C PRO A 18 -5.93 1.79 9.55
N CYS A 19 -5.05 2.01 8.58
CA CYS A 19 -3.99 1.08 8.23
C CYS A 19 -2.72 1.84 7.87
N SER A 20 -1.57 1.27 8.21
CA SER A 20 -0.28 1.79 7.74
C SER A 20 0.01 1.23 6.36
N ARG A 21 0.70 1.99 5.52
CA ARG A 21 1.09 1.59 4.17
C ARG A 21 2.57 1.82 3.95
N LEU A 22 3.19 0.91 3.22
CA LEU A 22 4.61 0.96 2.89
C LEU A 22 4.80 0.53 1.44
N GLN A 23 5.60 1.29 0.70
CA GLN A 23 6.12 0.83 -0.59
C GLN A 23 7.57 0.40 -0.41
N VAL A 24 7.90 -0.77 -0.94
CA VAL A 24 9.24 -1.36 -0.88
C VAL A 24 9.65 -1.83 -2.27
N ILE A 25 10.94 -1.77 -2.55
CA ILE A 25 11.55 -2.46 -3.69
C ILE A 25 12.30 -3.66 -3.10
N THR A 26 11.99 -4.84 -3.59
CA THR A 26 12.67 -6.08 -3.22
C THR A 26 14.02 -6.18 -3.93
N ASP A 27 14.87 -7.07 -3.46
CA ASP A 27 16.20 -7.30 -4.04
C ASP A 27 16.16 -7.81 -5.49
N ASP A 28 15.10 -8.53 -5.86
CA ASP A 28 14.79 -8.95 -7.23
C ASP A 28 14.20 -7.83 -8.12
N GLY A 29 14.00 -6.63 -7.57
CA GLY A 29 13.55 -5.45 -8.31
C GLY A 29 12.04 -5.23 -8.33
N ALA A 30 11.23 -6.12 -7.77
CA ALA A 30 9.78 -5.92 -7.72
C ALA A 30 9.39 -4.77 -6.78
N ALA A 31 8.46 -3.92 -7.21
CA ALA A 31 7.92 -2.85 -6.38
C ALA A 31 6.61 -3.30 -5.73
N LEU A 32 6.60 -3.45 -4.41
CA LEU A 32 5.43 -3.92 -3.65
C LEU A 32 4.77 -2.77 -2.88
N LEU A 33 3.45 -2.75 -2.85
CA LEU A 33 2.65 -1.96 -1.92
C LEU A 33 2.09 -2.88 -0.83
N LEU A 34 2.45 -2.57 0.42
CA LEU A 34 2.03 -3.30 1.60
C LEU A 34 1.02 -2.48 2.41
N SER A 35 0.05 -3.18 3.03
CA SER A 35 -0.87 -2.62 4.01
C SER A 35 -0.75 -3.38 5.34
N CYS A 36 -0.69 -2.65 6.45
CA CYS A 36 -0.66 -3.20 7.80
C CYS A 36 -2.01 -3.01 8.49
N ARG A 37 -2.60 -4.13 8.94
CA ARG A 37 -3.77 -4.16 9.81
C ARG A 37 -3.57 -5.22 10.88
N ASN A 38 -3.93 -4.89 12.13
CA ASN A 38 -3.80 -5.81 13.26
C ASN A 38 -2.41 -6.48 13.32
N THR A 39 -1.36 -5.66 13.19
CA THR A 39 0.07 -6.07 13.14
C THR A 39 0.48 -7.05 12.04
N ARG A 40 -0.43 -7.35 11.10
CA ARG A 40 -0.16 -8.18 9.92
C ARG A 40 0.01 -7.30 8.69
N TRP A 41 1.08 -7.56 7.95
CA TRP A 41 1.34 -6.99 6.64
C TRP A 41 0.80 -7.88 5.53
N THR A 42 0.17 -7.26 4.53
CA THR A 42 -0.37 -7.94 3.33
C THR A 42 0.04 -7.15 2.08
N VAL A 43 0.36 -7.85 0.99
CA VAL A 43 0.59 -7.25 -0.32
C VAL A 43 -0.76 -6.87 -0.93
N VAL A 44 -0.90 -5.60 -1.32
CA VAL A 44 -2.12 -5.07 -1.95
C VAL A 44 -1.87 -4.54 -3.37
N GLY A 45 -0.61 -4.45 -3.79
CA GLY A 45 -0.23 -4.11 -5.15
C GLY A 45 1.20 -4.55 -5.47
N ILE A 46 1.43 -4.92 -6.72
CA ILE A 46 2.73 -5.25 -7.30
C ILE A 46 2.87 -4.35 -8.53
N TYR A 47 4.02 -3.70 -8.66
CA TYR A 47 4.37 -2.78 -9.73
C TYR A 47 5.68 -3.27 -10.37
N ASP A 48 5.76 -3.13 -11.69
CA ASP A 48 6.94 -3.36 -12.53
C ASP A 48 7.70 -2.04 -12.75
#